data_AF-A0A3A0EEM3-F1
#
_entry.id   AF-A0A3A0EEM3-F1
#
_cell.length_a   1.000
_cell.length_b   1.000
_cell.length_c   1.000
_cell.angle_alpha   90.00
_cell.angle_beta   90.00
_cell.angle_gamma   90.00
#
_symmetry.space_group_name_H-M   'P 1'
#
loop_
_entity.id
_entity.type
_entity.pdbx_description
1 polymer ?
#
loop_
_entity_poly.entity_id
_entity_poly.type
_entity_poly.pdbx_seq_one_letter_code
_entity_poly.pdbx_strand_id
1 'polypeptide(L)' 'MSFKYSYTFPISGPNKLPRFSQWAAEHAPGIEFSLPPQVPVKSTSLTIRLRSAEDRETLSAKLAAAKL' A
#
# COMPACT_ATOMS: atom_id res chain seq x y z
N MET A 1 -16.17 7.92 6.01
CA MET A 1 -14.79 7.63 6.46
C MET A 1 -13.82 8.31 5.51
N SER A 2 -12.88 9.13 6.00
CA SER A 2 -11.94 9.88 5.15
C SER A 2 -10.55 9.27 5.24
N PHE A 3 -10.03 8.73 4.13
CA PHE A 3 -8.62 8.37 4.01
C PHE A 3 -7.80 9.63 3.72
N LYS A 4 -7.31 10.29 4.77
CA LYS A 4 -6.60 11.58 4.67
C LYS A 4 -5.11 11.42 4.43
N TYR A 5 -4.55 10.26 4.72
CA TYR A 5 -3.12 10.01 4.61
C TYR A 5 -2.82 9.28 3.32
N SER A 6 -1.78 9.69 2.61
CA SER A 6 -1.27 8.99 1.44
C SER A 6 0.13 8.46 1.72
N TYR A 7 0.40 7.23 1.31
CA TYR A 7 1.71 6.64 1.37
C TYR A 7 2.12 6.16 -0.02
N THR A 8 3.27 6.59 -0.48
CA THR A 8 3.85 6.19 -1.78
C THR A 8 5.08 5.36 -1.51
N PHE A 9 5.13 4.16 -2.08
CA PHE A 9 6.28 3.27 -1.97
C PHE A 9 6.70 2.76 -3.35
N PRO A 10 7.99 2.43 -3.52
CA PRO A 10 8.46 1.83 -4.76
C PRO A 10 7.91 0.41 -4.88
N ILE A 11 7.33 0.09 -6.04
CA ILE A 11 6.88 -1.26 -6.38
C ILE A 11 7.04 -1.46 -7.88
N SER A 12 7.50 -2.64 -8.28
CA SER A 12 7.74 -2.97 -9.67
C SER A 12 7.04 -4.26 -10.11
N GLY A 13 6.87 -4.43 -11.41
CA GLY A 13 6.22 -5.61 -12.00
C GLY A 13 4.70 -5.50 -12.20
N PRO A 14 4.08 -6.51 -12.82
CA PRO A 14 2.64 -6.56 -13.08
C PRO A 14 1.82 -6.80 -11.79
N ASN A 15 0.50 -6.62 -11.86
CA ASN A 15 -0.46 -6.98 -10.80
C ASN A 15 -0.18 -6.35 -9.41
N LYS A 16 0.30 -5.10 -9.39
CA LYS A 16 0.67 -4.38 -8.15
C LYS A 16 -0.45 -4.30 -7.12
N LEU A 17 -1.69 -4.03 -7.57
CA LEU A 17 -2.84 -3.89 -6.69
C LEU A 17 -3.20 -5.22 -5.99
N PRO A 18 -3.40 -6.34 -6.71
CA PRO A 18 -3.57 -7.65 -6.09
C PRO A 18 -2.40 -8.06 -5.19
N ARG A 19 -1.15 -7.85 -5.63
CA ARG A 19 0.04 -8.21 -4.85
C ARG A 19 0.09 -7.46 -3.53
N PHE A 20 -0.15 -6.14 -3.55
CA PHE A 20 -0.23 -5.36 -2.33
C PHE A 20 -1.38 -5.81 -1.44
N SER A 21 -2.56 -6.07 -2.00
CA SER A 21 -3.72 -6.52 -1.21
C SER A 21 -3.46 -7.86 -0.51
N GLN A 22 -2.83 -8.80 -1.21
CA GLN A 22 -2.46 -10.10 -0.63
C GLN A 22 -1.41 -9.93 0.46
N TRP A 23 -0.35 -9.17 0.18
CA TRP A 23 0.69 -8.88 1.17
C TRP A 23 0.11 -8.18 2.41
N ALA A 24 -0.80 -7.22 2.23
CA ALA A 24 -1.43 -6.51 3.34
C ALA A 24 -2.33 -7.44 4.16
N ALA A 25 -3.04 -8.38 3.54
CA ALA A 25 -3.82 -9.38 4.26
C ALA A 25 -2.92 -10.31 5.12
N GLU A 26 -1.74 -10.67 4.62
CA GLU A 26 -0.80 -11.57 5.31
C GLU A 26 0.00 -10.85 6.41
N HIS A 27 0.48 -9.63 6.15
CA HIS A 27 1.43 -8.93 7.02
C HIS A 27 0.79 -7.79 7.83
N ALA A 28 -0.34 -7.25 7.40
CA ALA A 28 -1.00 -6.10 8.01
C ALA A 28 -2.53 -6.31 8.19
N PRO A 29 -2.95 -7.43 8.81
CA PRO A 29 -4.36 -7.65 9.07
C PRO A 29 -4.90 -6.53 9.99
N GLY A 30 -6.03 -5.95 9.60
CA GLY A 30 -6.70 -4.88 10.36
C GLY A 30 -6.34 -3.45 9.95
N ILE A 31 -5.40 -3.23 9.03
CA ILE A 31 -5.13 -1.89 8.49
C ILE A 31 -6.16 -1.54 7.42
N GLU A 32 -6.92 -0.46 7.62
CA GLU A 32 -7.83 0.06 6.61
C GLU A 32 -7.08 0.91 5.59
N PHE A 33 -7.05 0.44 4.34
CA PHE A 33 -6.44 1.15 3.22
C PHE A 33 -7.41 1.29 2.04
N SER A 34 -7.19 2.33 1.24
CA SER A 34 -7.88 2.59 -0.01
C SER A 34 -6.86 2.54 -1.15
N LEU A 35 -7.12 1.62 -2.08
CA LEU A 35 -6.30 1.45 -3.27
C LEU A 35 -6.75 2.41 -4.39
N PRO A 36 -5.80 2.90 -5.21
CA PRO A 36 -6.16 3.63 -6.41
C PRO A 36 -6.86 2.70 -7.41
N PRO A 37 -7.82 3.21 -8.19
CA PRO A 37 -8.61 2.40 -9.11
C PRO A 37 -7.78 1.79 -10.25
N GLN A 38 -6.73 2.49 -10.68
CA GLN A 38 -5.83 2.01 -11.72
C GLN A 38 -4.41 2.48 -11.45
N VAL A 39 -3.44 1.60 -11.70
CA VAL A 39 -2.02 1.90 -11.58
C VAL A 39 -1.35 1.47 -12.88
N PRO A 40 -0.63 2.37 -13.57
CA PRO A 40 0.08 2.00 -14.79
C PRO A 40 1.06 0.85 -14.53
N VAL A 41 1.12 -0.12 -15.45
CA VAL A 41 2.06 -1.25 -15.37
C VAL A 41 3.50 -0.75 -15.31
N LYS A 42 3.82 0.30 -16.06
CA LYS A 42 5.16 0.92 -16.09
C LYS A 42 5.50 1.78 -14.87
N SER A 43 4.54 2.09 -13.99
CA SER A 43 4.82 2.90 -12.80
C SER A 43 5.83 2.18 -11.89
N THR A 44 6.82 2.86 -11.36
CA THR A 44 7.74 2.27 -10.37
C THR A 44 7.33 2.58 -8.93
N SER A 45 6.17 3.21 -8.76
CA SER A 45 5.60 3.58 -7.47
C SER A 45 4.11 3.27 -7.40
N LEU A 46 3.63 3.00 -6.19
CA LEU A 46 2.23 2.84 -5.85
C LEU A 46 1.88 3.76 -4.68
N THR A 47 0.83 4.55 -4.87
CA THR A 47 0.27 5.42 -3.83
C THR A 47 -1.01 4.80 -3.30
N ILE A 48 -1.05 4.55 -2.00
CA ILE A 48 -2.23 4.07 -1.27
C ILE A 48 -2.70 5.15 -0.31
N ARG A 49 -3.99 5.13 0.04
CA ARG A 49 -4.54 6.01 1.06
C ARG A 49 -4.86 5.23 2.34
N LEU A 50 -4.63 5.86 3.48
CA LEU A 50 -4.76 5.29 4.81
C LEU A 50 -5.62 6.20 5.69
N ARG A 51 -6.26 5.58 6.68
CA ARG A 51 -7.19 6.27 7.59
C ARG A 51 -6.45 7.04 8.67
N SER A 52 -5.44 6.45 9.29
CA SER A 52 -4.67 7.05 10.38
C SER A 52 -3.19 7.24 10.03
N ALA A 53 -2.51 8.08 10.81
CA ALA A 53 -1.06 8.22 10.74
C ALA A 53 -0.33 6.99 11.31
N GLU A 54 -0.91 6.35 12.32
CA GLU A 54 -0.38 5.12 12.95
C GLU A 54 -0.39 3.95 11.96
N ASP A 55 -1.46 3.80 11.18
CA ASP A 55 -1.54 2.82 10.08
C ASP A 55 -0.44 3.07 9.05
N ARG A 56 -0.17 4.35 8.74
CA ARG A 56 0.89 4.74 7.80
C ARG A 56 2.26 4.37 8.33
N GLU A 57 2.56 4.67 9.57
CA GLU A 57 3.86 4.34 10.17
C GLU A 57 4.05 2.82 10.20
N THR A 58 3.06 2.08 10.70
CA THR A 58 3.09 0.61 10.78
C THR A 58 3.28 -0.01 9.40
N LEU A 59 2.50 0.43 8.42
CA LEU A 59 2.54 -0.12 7.07
C LEU A 59 3.82 0.29 6.34
N SER A 60 4.32 1.51 6.55
CA SER A 60 5.61 1.95 6.00
C SER A 60 6.80 1.18 6.57
N ALA A 61 6.79 0.86 7.87
CA ALA A 61 7.83 0.06 8.50
C ALA A 61 7.83 -1.39 7.97
N LYS A 62 6.64 -1.98 7.81
CA LYS A 62 6.48 -3.33 7.24
C LYS A 62 6.88 -3.37 5.76
N LEU A 63 6.50 -2.36 4.98
CA LEU A 63 6.89 -2.24 3.56
C LEU A 63 8.37 -1.93 3.37
N ALA A 64 9.02 -1.21 4.28
CA ALA A 64 10.46 -1.01 4.23
C ALA A 64 11.22 -2.34 4.37
N ALA A 65 10.67 -3.30 5.13
CA ALA A 65 11.21 -4.65 5.27
C ALA A 65 10.77 -5.60 4.14
N ALA A 66 9.70 -5.29 3.39
CA ALA A 66 9.15 -6.15 2.35
C ALA A 66 9.50 -5.66 0.94
N LYS A 67 10.14 -6.50 0.13
CA LYS A 67 10.42 -6.20 -1.28
C LYS A 67 9.22 -6.62 -2.14
N LEU A 68 8.45 -5.64 -2.63
CA LEU A 68 7.31 -5.82 -3.55
C LEU A 68 7.64 -5.44 -5.00
#